data_AF-A0A392P9Q5-F1
#
_entry.id   AF-A0A392P9Q5-F1
#
_cell.length_a   1.000
_cell.length_b   1.000
_cell.length_c   1.000
_cell.angle_alpha   90.00
_cell.angle_beta   90.00
_cell.angle_gamma   90.00
#
_symmetry.space_group_name_H-M   'P 1'
#
loop_
_entity.id
_entity.type
_entity.pdbx_description
1 polymer ?
#
loop_
_entity_poly.entity_id
_entity_poly.type
_entity_poly.pdbx_seq_one_letter_code
_entity_poly.pdbx_strand_id
1 'polypeptide(L)'
;MRELGLLLCNLVSVVPQGIVVFFPSFDYESRVYENWESSDILARITKRKRVFREPRNNMDVESVLKEYKDTIYSPSSVTSEVNQASHTGAVLLAVVGAKLSEGINLSDGMGRCVIMVGLPYASPSDIELLERIKHIDGFKNSKSLDNPGFSASYDVYGGDIQGGFSILRNCSHRGKEYYENLCMKAVNQSI
;
A
#
# COMPACT_ATOMS: atom_id res chain seq x y z
N MET A 1 -6.49 -1.15 -13.44
CA MET A 1 -7.30 -1.94 -12.48
C MET A 1 -7.61 -3.33 -13.03
N ARG A 2 -8.14 -3.43 -14.26
CA ARG A 2 -8.39 -4.73 -14.94
C ARG A 2 -7.16 -5.64 -15.02
N GLU A 3 -6.03 -5.16 -15.53
CA GLU A 3 -4.80 -5.98 -15.65
C GLU A 3 -4.30 -6.51 -14.31
N LEU A 4 -4.36 -5.71 -13.24
CA LEU A 4 -4.04 -6.15 -11.88
C LEU A 4 -4.96 -7.29 -11.43
N GLY A 5 -6.26 -7.19 -11.74
CA GLY A 5 -7.23 -8.23 -11.44
C GLY A 5 -7.00 -9.52 -12.23
N LEU A 6 -6.60 -9.41 -13.50
CA LEU A 6 -6.23 -10.56 -14.34
C LEU A 6 -4.94 -11.24 -13.86
N LEU A 7 -3.95 -10.46 -13.44
CA LEU A 7 -2.75 -10.96 -12.77
C LEU A 7 -3.12 -11.75 -11.51
N LEU A 8 -3.96 -11.17 -10.65
CA LEU A 8 -4.40 -11.82 -9.41
C LEU A 8 -5.19 -13.10 -9.70
N CYS A 9 -6.06 -13.11 -10.71
CA CYS A 9 -6.76 -14.34 -11.17
C CYS A 9 -5.77 -15.48 -11.50
N ASN A 10 -4.66 -15.17 -12.16
CA ASN A 10 -3.64 -16.16 -12.49
C ASN A 10 -2.90 -16.62 -11.23
N LEU A 11 -2.54 -15.69 -10.34
CA LEU A 11 -1.80 -16.00 -9.11
C LEU A 11 -2.61 -16.84 -8.11
N VAL A 12 -3.90 -16.55 -7.91
CA VAL A 12 -4.75 -17.36 -7.01
C VAL A 12 -4.91 -18.81 -7.49
N SER A 13 -4.59 -19.09 -8.75
CA SER A 13 -4.66 -20.45 -9.32
C SER A 13 -3.42 -21.28 -9.02
N VAL A 14 -2.27 -20.65 -8.77
CA VAL A 14 -0.96 -21.31 -8.63
C VAL A 14 -0.32 -21.15 -7.26
N VAL A 15 -0.58 -20.04 -6.54
CA VAL A 15 -0.01 -19.80 -5.22
C VAL A 15 -0.86 -20.51 -4.16
N PRO A 16 -0.30 -21.45 -3.38
CA PRO A 16 -1.02 -22.07 -2.27
C PRO A 16 -1.20 -21.09 -1.10
N GLN A 17 -2.20 -21.33 -0.26
CA GLN A 17 -2.40 -20.59 1.00
C GLN A 17 -2.57 -19.07 0.77
N GLY A 18 -1.82 -18.25 1.51
CA GLY A 18 -1.98 -16.79 1.60
C GLY A 18 -1.28 -16.00 0.50
N ILE A 19 -2.03 -15.06 -0.09
CA ILE A 19 -1.51 -13.97 -0.91
C ILE A 19 -1.84 -12.65 -0.20
N VAL A 20 -0.87 -11.75 -0.07
CA VAL A 20 -1.10 -10.41 0.47
C VAL A 20 -0.87 -9.39 -0.64
N VAL A 21 -1.83 -8.48 -0.83
CA VAL A 21 -1.77 -7.43 -1.85
C VAL A 21 -1.77 -6.08 -1.14
N PHE A 22 -0.65 -5.38 -1.18
CA PHE A 22 -0.50 -4.06 -0.56
C PHE A 22 -0.82 -2.95 -1.55
N PHE A 23 -1.75 -2.10 -1.17
CA PHE A 23 -2.12 -0.89 -1.88
C PHE A 23 -1.52 0.36 -1.22
N PRO A 24 -1.24 1.42 -2.00
CA PRO A 24 -0.67 2.66 -1.48
C PRO A 24 -1.65 3.48 -0.63
N SER A 25 -2.96 3.22 -0.73
CA SER A 25 -3.98 3.90 0.10
C SER A 25 -5.30 3.12 0.12
N PHE A 26 -6.11 3.35 1.16
CA PHE A 26 -7.46 2.79 1.28
C PHE A 26 -8.39 3.24 0.15
N ASP A 27 -8.26 4.48 -0.31
CA ASP A 27 -9.10 5.00 -1.41
C ASP A 27 -8.79 4.31 -2.73
N TYR A 28 -7.51 4.04 -3.00
CA TYR A 28 -7.14 3.32 -4.22
C TYR A 28 -7.52 1.84 -4.14
N GLU A 29 -7.32 1.18 -2.99
CA GLU A 29 -7.80 -0.17 -2.73
C GLU A 29 -9.32 -0.28 -2.96
N SER A 30 -10.11 0.67 -2.43
CA SER A 30 -11.57 0.67 -2.58
C SER A 30 -12.00 0.80 -4.03
N ARG A 31 -11.39 1.73 -4.79
CA ARG A 31 -11.65 1.88 -6.23
C ARG A 31 -11.32 0.62 -7.03
N VAL A 32 -10.22 -0.05 -6.69
CA VAL A 32 -9.83 -1.31 -7.34
C VAL A 32 -10.82 -2.42 -7.01
N TYR A 33 -11.21 -2.54 -5.74
CA TYR A 33 -12.17 -3.54 -5.28
C TYR A 33 -13.54 -3.38 -5.97
N GLU A 34 -14.10 -2.17 -5.98
CA GLU A 34 -15.37 -1.84 -6.65
C GLU A 34 -15.29 -2.12 -8.17
N ASN A 35 -14.14 -1.83 -8.79
CA ASN A 35 -13.92 -2.17 -10.20
C ASN A 35 -13.89 -3.68 -10.45
N TRP A 36 -13.31 -4.46 -9.55
CA TRP A 36 -13.28 -5.92 -9.66
C TRP A 36 -14.64 -6.56 -9.40
N GLU A 37 -15.42 -6.00 -8.48
CA GLU A 37 -16.79 -6.42 -8.21
C GLU A 37 -17.69 -6.20 -9.42
N SER A 38 -17.66 -5.00 -10.01
CA SER A 38 -18.45 -4.64 -11.19
C SER A 38 -18.04 -5.35 -12.49
N SER A 39 -16.84 -5.94 -12.56
CA SER A 39 -16.30 -6.60 -13.75
C SER A 39 -16.19 -8.13 -13.66
N ASP A 40 -16.82 -8.74 -12.64
CA ASP A 40 -16.81 -10.20 -12.37
C ASP A 40 -15.41 -10.78 -12.06
N ILE A 41 -14.37 -9.94 -12.00
CA ILE A 41 -13.01 -10.34 -11.62
C ILE A 41 -13.00 -10.83 -10.18
N LEU A 42 -13.70 -10.12 -9.28
CA LEU A 42 -13.76 -10.50 -7.86
C LEU A 42 -14.39 -11.89 -7.70
N ALA A 43 -15.45 -12.21 -8.43
CA ALA A 43 -16.08 -13.53 -8.37
C ALA A 43 -15.12 -14.64 -8.81
N ARG A 44 -14.31 -14.40 -9.86
CA ARG A 44 -13.28 -15.34 -10.32
C ARG A 44 -12.20 -15.58 -9.27
N ILE A 45 -11.77 -14.54 -8.57
CA ILE A 45 -10.80 -14.63 -7.46
C ILE A 45 -11.42 -15.42 -6.30
N THR A 46 -12.63 -15.04 -5.87
CA THR A 46 -13.34 -15.64 -4.73
C THR A 46 -13.66 -17.11 -4.94
N LYS A 47 -13.86 -17.55 -6.20
CA LYS A 47 -14.03 -18.97 -6.54
C LYS A 47 -12.82 -19.85 -6.13
N ARG A 48 -11.63 -19.26 -5.96
CA ARG A 48 -10.39 -20.00 -5.64
C ARG A 48 -9.89 -19.73 -4.22
N LYS A 49 -10.03 -18.49 -3.74
CA LYS A 49 -9.55 -18.04 -2.43
C LYS A 49 -10.49 -16.99 -1.83
N ARG A 50 -10.73 -17.07 -0.53
CA ARG A 50 -11.52 -16.06 0.19
C ARG A 50 -10.75 -14.74 0.22
N VAL A 51 -11.43 -13.62 -0.03
CA VAL A 51 -10.83 -12.28 -0.05
C VAL A 51 -11.15 -11.55 1.24
N PHE A 52 -10.13 -10.99 1.88
CA PHE A 52 -10.20 -10.15 3.07
C PHE A 52 -9.69 -8.76 2.75
N ARG A 53 -10.25 -7.74 3.39
CA ARG A 53 -9.84 -6.35 3.24
C ARG A 53 -9.45 -5.80 4.60
N GLU A 54 -8.35 -5.07 4.65
CA GLU A 54 -7.98 -4.34 5.85
C GLU A 54 -9.02 -3.24 6.15
N PRO A 55 -9.63 -3.23 7.34
CA PRO A 55 -10.58 -2.20 7.71
C PRO A 55 -9.85 -0.88 8.01
N ARG A 56 -10.49 0.26 7.71
CA ARG A 56 -9.99 1.58 8.10
C ARG A 56 -9.95 1.77 9.62
N ASN A 57 -10.83 1.06 10.33
CA ASN A 57 -10.91 1.11 11.79
C ASN A 57 -9.94 0.11 12.42
N ASN A 58 -9.02 0.61 13.23
CA ASN A 58 -7.99 -0.18 13.91
C ASN A 58 -8.54 -1.25 14.88
N MET A 59 -9.79 -1.13 15.33
CA MET A 59 -10.41 -2.11 16.24
C MET A 59 -10.71 -3.44 15.53
N ASP A 60 -11.04 -3.40 14.25
CA ASP A 60 -11.50 -4.57 13.49
C ASP A 60 -10.34 -5.30 12.76
N VAL A 61 -9.14 -4.73 12.79
CA VAL A 61 -7.97 -5.31 12.09
C VAL A 61 -7.60 -6.69 12.63
N GLU A 62 -7.66 -6.89 13.95
CA GLU A 62 -7.26 -8.15 14.57
C GLU A 62 -8.24 -9.28 14.26
N SER A 63 -9.54 -8.99 14.20
CA SER A 63 -10.56 -9.99 13.86
C SER A 63 -10.41 -10.44 12.41
N VAL A 64 -10.24 -9.50 11.47
CA VAL A 64 -10.00 -9.81 10.05
C VAL A 64 -8.73 -10.64 9.88
N LEU A 65 -7.65 -10.27 10.58
CA LEU A 65 -6.39 -11.03 10.53
C LEU A 65 -6.54 -12.44 11.08
N LYS A 66 -7.30 -12.61 12.17
CA LYS A 66 -7.61 -13.93 12.72
C LYS A 66 -8.38 -14.78 11.73
N GLU A 67 -9.43 -14.24 11.11
CA GLU A 67 -10.21 -14.99 10.10
C GLU A 67 -9.38 -15.35 8.86
N TYR A 68 -8.48 -14.47 8.44
CA TYR A 68 -7.51 -14.74 7.38
C TYR A 68 -6.62 -15.93 7.73
N LYS A 69 -6.03 -15.94 8.94
CA LYS A 69 -5.20 -17.04 9.45
C LYS A 69 -5.98 -18.35 9.50
N ASP A 70 -7.18 -18.32 10.08
CA ASP A 70 -8.03 -19.50 10.24
C ASP A 70 -8.40 -20.08 8.86
N THR A 71 -8.66 -19.24 7.86
CA THR A 71 -8.94 -19.69 6.49
C THR A 71 -7.73 -20.34 5.82
N ILE A 72 -6.51 -19.93 6.17
CA ILE A 72 -5.28 -20.51 5.63
C ILE A 72 -4.98 -21.88 6.23
N TYR A 73 -5.13 -22.03 7.55
CA TYR A 73 -4.79 -23.27 8.25
C TYR A 73 -5.95 -24.28 8.31
N SER A 74 -7.19 -23.83 8.12
CA SER A 74 -8.39 -24.68 8.09
C SER A 74 -9.13 -24.57 6.75
N PRO A 75 -8.57 -25.09 5.64
CA PRO A 75 -9.18 -25.02 4.31
C PRO A 75 -10.51 -25.80 4.15
N SER A 76 -11.06 -26.36 5.23
CA SER A 76 -12.10 -27.39 5.21
C SER A 76 -13.38 -27.09 6.02
N SER A 77 -13.51 -25.95 6.70
CA SER A 77 -14.52 -25.85 7.80
C SER A 77 -15.70 -24.89 7.63
N VAL A 78 -15.83 -24.11 6.55
CA VAL A 78 -16.90 -23.06 6.54
C VAL A 78 -18.11 -23.37 5.66
N THR A 79 -18.06 -24.31 4.71
CA THR A 79 -19.27 -24.70 3.97
C THR A 79 -19.25 -26.19 3.63
N SER A 80 -19.80 -26.98 4.55
CA SER A 80 -20.43 -28.27 4.24
C SER A 80 -21.69 -28.02 3.39
N GLU A 81 -21.53 -27.40 2.22
CA GLU A 81 -22.55 -27.39 1.18
C GLU A 81 -21.94 -28.03 -0.06
N VAL A 82 -22.55 -29.15 -0.41
CA VAL A 82 -22.19 -30.04 -1.51
C VAL A 82 -21.96 -29.21 -2.78
N ASN A 83 -20.73 -29.21 -3.33
CA ASN A 83 -20.31 -28.71 -4.65
C ASN A 83 -19.44 -27.43 -4.74
N GLN A 84 -18.99 -26.79 -3.65
CA GLN A 84 -17.99 -25.72 -3.77
C GLN A 84 -16.55 -26.25 -3.63
N ALA A 85 -15.71 -25.94 -4.62
CA ALA A 85 -14.30 -26.29 -4.62
C ALA A 85 -13.64 -25.80 -3.33
N SER A 86 -12.89 -26.67 -2.65
CA SER A 86 -12.16 -26.31 -1.43
C SER A 86 -11.29 -25.09 -1.68
N HIS A 87 -11.53 -24.03 -0.90
CA HIS A 87 -10.68 -22.84 -0.98
C HIS A 87 -9.26 -23.23 -0.59
N THR A 88 -8.30 -22.94 -1.47
CA THR A 88 -6.89 -23.33 -1.27
C THR A 88 -6.13 -22.35 -0.37
N GLY A 89 -6.83 -21.39 0.22
CA GLY A 89 -6.29 -20.30 1.02
C GLY A 89 -7.06 -19.00 0.85
N ALA A 90 -6.38 -17.88 1.09
CA ALA A 90 -6.99 -16.57 1.16
C ALA A 90 -6.14 -15.48 0.48
N VAL A 91 -6.78 -14.38 0.11
CA VAL A 91 -6.16 -13.14 -0.33
C VAL A 91 -6.45 -12.07 0.70
N LEU A 92 -5.44 -11.32 1.14
CA LEU A 92 -5.59 -10.16 2.00
C LEU A 92 -5.23 -8.90 1.22
N LEU A 93 -6.18 -7.99 1.05
CA LEU A 93 -5.96 -6.65 0.52
C LEU A 93 -5.63 -5.73 1.69
N ALA A 94 -4.37 -5.31 1.78
CA ALA A 94 -3.81 -4.50 2.85
C ALA A 94 -3.34 -3.15 2.33
N VAL A 95 -3.10 -2.19 3.22
CA VAL A 95 -2.63 -0.85 2.86
C VAL A 95 -1.26 -0.58 3.47
N VAL A 96 -0.34 -0.05 2.67
CA VAL A 96 1.00 0.33 3.13
C VAL A 96 0.91 1.47 4.14
N GLY A 97 1.62 1.36 5.26
CA GLY A 97 1.58 2.31 6.36
C GLY A 97 0.33 2.22 7.24
N ALA A 98 -0.56 1.25 6.98
CA ALA A 98 -1.66 0.94 7.87
C ALA A 98 -1.24 -0.10 8.93
N LYS A 99 -2.11 -0.29 9.93
CA LYS A 99 -1.83 -1.10 11.13
C LYS A 99 -1.36 -2.52 10.80
N LEU A 100 -1.95 -3.13 9.77
CA LEU A 100 -1.56 -4.49 9.38
C LEU A 100 -0.17 -4.49 8.75
N SER A 101 0.18 -3.51 7.91
CA SER A 101 1.50 -3.43 7.27
C SER A 101 2.66 -3.09 8.22
N GLU A 102 2.42 -2.52 9.40
CA GLU A 102 3.50 -2.12 10.31
C GLU A 102 3.91 -3.21 11.32
N GLY A 103 3.01 -4.16 11.62
CA GLY A 103 3.18 -5.08 12.75
C GLY A 103 2.74 -6.53 12.49
N ILE A 104 2.30 -6.86 11.28
CA ILE A 104 1.92 -8.25 10.98
C ILE A 104 3.17 -9.12 10.81
N ASN A 105 3.20 -10.23 11.52
CA ASN A 105 4.10 -11.33 11.21
C ASN A 105 3.37 -12.29 10.26
N LEU A 106 3.77 -12.32 8.99
CA LEU A 106 3.29 -13.29 8.00
C LEU A 106 4.03 -14.62 8.21
N SER A 107 3.61 -15.39 9.22
CA SER A 107 4.15 -16.73 9.51
C SER A 107 3.86 -17.73 8.38
N ASP A 108 4.43 -18.93 8.46
CA ASP A 108 4.41 -19.90 7.35
C ASP A 108 2.99 -20.12 6.78
N GLY A 109 2.88 -19.93 5.47
CA GLY A 109 1.63 -20.00 4.71
C GLY A 109 0.83 -18.70 4.60
N MET A 110 1.02 -17.72 5.50
CA MET A 110 0.26 -16.47 5.49
C MET A 110 0.65 -15.50 4.37
N GLY A 111 1.87 -15.60 3.84
CA GLY A 111 2.41 -14.67 2.84
C GLY A 111 3.23 -15.38 1.77
N ARG A 112 2.73 -16.49 1.22
CA ARG A 112 3.45 -17.26 0.17
C ARG A 112 3.69 -16.44 -1.09
N CYS A 113 2.89 -15.40 -1.31
CA CYS A 113 3.12 -14.37 -2.29
C CYS A 113 2.70 -13.02 -1.72
N VAL A 114 3.57 -12.02 -1.86
CA VAL A 114 3.28 -10.62 -1.54
C VAL A 114 3.31 -9.82 -2.84
N ILE A 115 2.28 -9.03 -3.08
CA ILE A 115 2.13 -8.18 -4.27
C ILE A 115 2.10 -6.74 -3.80
N MET A 116 3.06 -5.94 -4.26
CA MET A 116 3.07 -4.49 -4.05
C MET A 116 2.44 -3.80 -5.25
N VAL A 117 1.32 -3.09 -5.04
CA VAL A 117 0.63 -2.36 -6.12
C VAL A 117 1.22 -0.96 -6.25
N GLY A 118 2.15 -0.82 -7.20
CA GLY A 118 2.87 0.44 -7.41
C GLY A 118 3.88 0.71 -6.29
N LEU A 119 4.28 1.98 -6.15
CA LEU A 119 5.23 2.43 -5.14
C LEU A 119 4.53 3.37 -4.13
N PRO A 120 4.65 3.11 -2.81
CA PRO A 120 4.01 3.87 -1.75
C PRO A 120 4.76 5.18 -1.46
N TYR A 121 4.84 6.04 -2.46
CA TYR A 121 5.41 7.37 -2.27
C TYR A 121 4.53 8.22 -1.35
N ALA A 122 5.17 8.92 -0.41
CA ALA A 122 4.48 9.86 0.47
C ALA A 122 3.83 10.98 -0.35
N SER A 123 2.69 11.50 0.12
CA SER A 123 1.90 12.45 -0.64
C SER A 123 2.68 13.75 -0.89
N PRO A 124 2.67 14.28 -2.13
CA PRO A 124 3.23 15.61 -2.40
C PRO A 124 2.43 16.73 -1.70
N SER A 125 1.24 16.47 -1.18
CA SER A 125 0.46 17.44 -0.40
C SER A 125 0.86 17.47 1.09
N ASP A 126 1.77 16.61 1.53
CA ASP A 126 2.23 16.55 2.91
C ASP A 126 3.19 17.70 3.21
N ILE A 127 2.71 18.66 4.01
CA ILE A 127 3.47 19.86 4.35
C ILE A 127 4.72 19.50 5.18
N GLU A 128 4.63 18.52 6.07
CA GLU A 128 5.77 18.13 6.90
C GLU A 128 6.89 17.53 6.04
N LEU A 129 6.53 16.67 5.08
CA LEU A 129 7.46 16.13 4.09
C LEU A 129 8.14 17.25 3.29
N LEU A 130 7.35 18.19 2.77
CA LEU A 130 7.88 19.28 1.94
C LEU A 130 8.83 20.18 2.74
N GLU A 131 8.48 20.55 3.97
CA GLU A 131 9.36 21.34 4.84
C GLU A 131 10.64 20.57 5.23
N ARG A 132 10.53 19.25 5.46
CA ARG A 132 11.68 18.40 5.71
C ARG A 132 12.64 18.38 4.52
N ILE A 133 12.13 18.26 3.29
CA ILE A 133 12.93 18.29 2.06
C ILE A 133 13.59 19.65 1.87
N LYS A 134 12.85 20.75 2.07
CA LYS A 134 13.42 22.11 2.02
C LYS A 134 14.54 22.29 3.04
N HIS A 135 14.38 21.74 4.25
CA HIS A 135 15.42 21.78 5.28
C HIS A 135 16.68 20.99 4.90
N ILE A 136 16.52 19.77 4.36
CA ILE A 136 17.62 18.93 3.86
C ILE A 136 18.39 19.65 2.74
N ASP A 137 17.67 20.35 1.86
CA ASP A 137 18.27 21.13 0.77
C ASP A 137 18.93 22.43 1.28
N GLY A 138 18.30 23.10 2.25
CA GLY A 138 18.80 24.33 2.89
C GLY A 138 20.11 24.15 3.66
N PHE A 139 20.47 22.91 4.03
CA PHE A 139 21.79 22.58 4.61
C PHE A 139 22.99 22.93 3.71
N LYS A 140 22.79 23.32 2.44
CA LYS A 140 23.86 23.86 1.59
C LYS A 140 24.24 25.31 1.89
N ASN A 141 23.37 26.11 2.52
CA ASN A 141 23.59 27.55 2.69
C ASN A 141 24.32 27.96 3.98
N SER A 142 24.82 27.02 4.79
CA SER A 142 25.66 27.34 5.96
C SER A 142 27.14 27.58 5.62
N LYS A 143 27.52 27.61 4.34
CA LYS A 143 28.82 28.13 3.85
C LYS A 143 28.63 29.10 2.69
N SER A 144 27.91 30.18 2.92
CA SER A 144 28.11 31.50 2.30
C SER A 144 27.04 32.45 2.82
N LEU A 145 27.40 33.26 3.83
CA LEU A 145 26.78 34.58 3.92
C LEU A 145 27.30 35.33 2.69
N ASP A 146 26.44 35.58 1.71
CA ASP A 146 26.36 36.85 0.99
C ASP A 146 25.19 36.84 -0.01
N ASN A 147 24.34 37.87 0.14
CA ASN A 147 23.21 38.34 -0.67
C ASN A 147 21.81 37.65 -0.56
N PRO A 148 20.78 38.39 -0.09
CA PRO A 148 19.38 37.97 -0.10
C PRO A 148 18.77 38.28 -1.48
N GLY A 149 18.97 37.36 -2.41
CA GLY A 149 18.37 37.39 -3.75
C GLY A 149 17.60 36.12 -4.06
N PHE A 150 16.93 35.53 -3.06
CA PHE A 150 15.95 34.47 -3.31
C PHE A 150 14.67 34.91 -2.64
N SER A 151 13.70 35.30 -3.46
CA SER A 151 12.33 35.60 -3.06
C SER A 151 11.82 34.44 -2.22
N ALA A 152 11.88 34.62 -0.90
CA ALA A 152 11.17 33.83 0.07
C ALA A 152 9.69 33.95 -0.29
N SER A 153 9.25 33.01 -1.12
CA SER A 153 7.87 32.93 -1.58
C SER A 153 7.13 32.27 -0.44
N TYR A 154 6.74 33.09 0.54
CA TYR A 154 5.87 32.75 1.66
C TYR A 154 4.42 32.42 1.21
N ASP A 155 4.21 32.12 -0.07
CA ASP A 155 2.88 32.03 -0.72
C ASP A 155 2.43 30.59 -1.04
N VAL A 156 3.11 29.54 -0.56
CA VAL A 156 2.67 28.14 -0.77
C VAL A 156 2.02 27.58 0.51
N TYR A 157 0.96 28.23 0.98
CA TYR A 157 0.12 27.73 2.09
C TYR A 157 -1.16 27.01 1.62
N GLY A 158 -1.40 26.91 0.31
CA GLY A 158 -2.38 25.96 -0.22
C GLY A 158 -1.70 24.62 -0.40
N GLY A 159 -2.20 23.54 0.20
CA GLY A 159 -1.77 22.15 -0.03
C GLY A 159 -2.04 21.67 -1.47
N ASP A 160 -1.66 22.48 -2.45
CA ASP A 160 -1.78 22.21 -3.87
C ASP A 160 -0.76 21.15 -4.26
N ILE A 161 -1.28 20.02 -4.75
CA ILE A 161 -0.52 18.87 -5.23
C ILE A 161 0.50 19.31 -6.29
N GLN A 162 0.16 20.30 -7.12
CA GLN A 162 1.05 20.85 -8.15
C GLN A 162 2.30 21.51 -7.53
N GLY A 163 2.10 22.29 -6.47
CA GLY A 163 3.16 22.93 -5.70
C GLY A 163 4.09 21.90 -5.06
N GLY A 164 3.53 20.87 -4.44
CA GLY A 164 4.30 19.76 -3.87
C GLY A 164 5.18 19.04 -4.87
N PHE A 165 4.62 18.66 -6.02
CA PHE A 165 5.39 18.04 -7.10
C PHE A 165 6.49 18.96 -7.65
N SER A 166 6.27 20.27 -7.68
CA SER A 166 7.29 21.22 -8.12
C SER A 166 8.51 21.19 -7.21
N ILE A 167 8.29 21.09 -5.88
CA ILE A 167 9.36 20.99 -4.88
C ILE A 167 10.10 19.65 -5.05
N LEU A 168 9.37 18.54 -5.14
CA LEU A 168 9.95 17.19 -5.26
C LEU A 168 10.77 17.01 -6.55
N ARG A 169 10.40 17.66 -7.65
CA ARG A 169 11.16 17.59 -8.91
C ARG A 169 12.44 18.41 -8.87
N ASN A 170 12.38 19.57 -8.21
CA ASN A 170 13.46 20.56 -8.18
C ASN A 170 14.41 20.38 -6.99
N CYS A 171 14.09 19.50 -6.03
CA CYS A 171 14.94 19.28 -4.87
C CYS A 171 16.31 18.69 -5.25
N SER A 172 17.27 18.88 -4.34
CA SER A 172 18.62 18.36 -4.55
C SER A 172 18.64 16.82 -4.55
N HIS A 173 19.76 16.23 -4.96
CA HIS A 173 19.95 14.77 -4.88
C HIS A 173 19.60 14.20 -3.49
N ARG A 174 19.97 14.90 -2.41
CA ARG A 174 19.70 14.45 -1.04
C ARG A 174 18.20 14.50 -0.70
N GLY A 175 17.48 15.49 -1.23
CA GLY A 175 16.03 15.58 -1.09
C GLY A 175 15.31 14.45 -1.84
N LYS A 176 15.76 14.14 -3.07
CA LYS A 176 15.25 13.02 -3.87
C LYS A 176 15.50 11.68 -3.20
N GLU A 177 16.73 11.46 -2.78
CA GLU A 177 17.15 10.26 -2.05
C GLU A 177 16.36 10.08 -0.75
N TYR A 178 16.09 11.17 -0.01
CA TYR A 178 15.22 11.09 1.17
C TYR A 178 13.80 10.63 0.83
N TYR A 179 13.20 11.18 -0.23
CA TYR A 179 11.85 10.81 -0.67
C TYR A 179 11.77 9.36 -1.17
N GLU A 180 12.77 8.91 -1.93
CA GLU A 180 12.91 7.52 -2.36
C GLU A 180 13.11 6.57 -1.18
N ASN A 181 13.96 6.95 -0.21
CA ASN A 181 14.19 6.16 1.00
C ASN A 181 12.92 6.01 1.85
N LEU A 182 12.08 7.04 1.93
CA LEU A 182 10.77 6.92 2.59
C LEU A 182 9.88 5.87 1.90
N CYS A 183 9.81 5.92 0.57
CA CYS A 183 9.08 4.92 -0.21
C CYS A 183 9.64 3.50 0.02
N MET A 184 10.96 3.33 -0.06
CA MET A 184 11.59 2.02 0.12
C MET A 184 11.45 1.49 1.55
N LYS A 185 11.46 2.37 2.56
CA LYS A 185 11.18 1.98 3.94
C LYS A 185 9.77 1.43 4.09
N ALA A 186 8.78 2.08 3.48
CA ALA A 186 7.39 1.63 3.51
C ALA A 186 7.18 0.29 2.78
N VAL A 187 7.89 0.08 1.66
CA VAL A 187 7.92 -1.23 0.97
C VAL A 187 8.51 -2.31 1.88
N ASN A 188 9.66 -2.04 2.51
CA ASN A 188 10.32 -3.00 3.38
C ASN A 188 9.52 -3.33 4.65
N GLN A 189 8.67 -2.42 5.13
CA GLN A 189 7.76 -2.72 6.23
C GLN A 189 6.64 -3.68 5.82
N SER A 190 6.27 -3.68 4.54
CA SER A 190 5.18 -4.50 4.00
C SER A 190 5.61 -5.94 3.65
N ILE A 191 6.90 -6.26 3.69
CA ILE A 191 7.47 -7.56 3.27
C ILE A 191 8.12 -8.24 4.47
#